data_AF-A0AA88NVT4-F1
#
_entry.id   AF-A0AA88NVT4-F1
#
_cell.length_a   1.000
_cell.length_b   1.000
_cell.length_c   1.000
_cell.angle_alpha   90.00
_cell.angle_beta   90.00
_cell.angle_gamma   90.00
#
_symmetry.space_group_name_H-M   'P 1'
#
loop_
_entity.id
_entity.type
_entity.pdbx_description
1 polymer ?
#
loop_
_entity_poly.entity_id
_entity_poly.type
_entity_poly.pdbx_seq_one_letter_code
_entity_poly.pdbx_strand_id
1 'polypeptide(L)'
;MAQNYSSDVVLKNTAEAVLIPLKGGISSVNEVYKALIEADVDPVTGKCSNYDYIRQQIVQAHQLLKQSEQEASSGLKSLDENLERLIQEEGKLEQEMNNTKLTLDNFREKKESNEKLLRESQGALEQTRRNLDSAIHTLQGQQKRKRDAEIVTGVGAGLLVIPIIGWIVGPAMMIGGGVELDQANKAVQVAQEEVRKSENEVRNYELKVSHYVSKISQTECDISQKDDQLKQIREGIQKVKEQKQSVAEFQGKVRGAVNLLGVLSGRVSVAEHQTRRFILQEPVMKVMEDVMKAIEQITGNELLYGNDLPRLIDQMKENNQRLAAICA
;
A
#
# COMPACT_ATOMS: atom_id res chain seq x y z
N MET A 1 6.37 9.46 -6.52
CA MET A 1 6.04 10.65 -5.70
C MET A 1 4.55 10.87 -5.83
N ALA A 2 3.75 10.23 -4.97
CA ALA A 2 2.32 10.49 -4.92
C ALA A 2 2.13 11.92 -4.41
N GLN A 3 1.43 12.73 -5.20
CA GLN A 3 1.02 14.07 -4.84
C GLN A 3 0.10 13.98 -3.63
N ASN A 4 0.66 14.19 -2.43
CA ASN A 4 -0.07 14.53 -1.20
C ASN A 4 -0.70 15.93 -1.35
N TYR A 5 -1.51 16.14 -2.38
CA TYR A 5 -2.39 17.30 -2.45
C TYR A 5 -3.49 17.07 -1.42
N SER A 6 -3.14 17.56 -0.23
CA SER A 6 -3.72 17.27 1.06
C SER A 6 -5.24 17.30 1.00
N SER A 7 -5.87 16.23 1.49
CA SER A 7 -7.28 16.21 1.85
C SER A 7 -7.62 17.51 2.58
N ASP A 8 -6.78 17.99 3.52
CA ASP A 8 -6.99 19.24 4.27
C ASP A 8 -7.25 20.48 3.41
N VAL A 9 -6.65 20.58 2.22
CA VAL A 9 -6.89 21.72 1.31
C VAL A 9 -8.28 21.61 0.67
N VAL A 10 -8.66 20.42 0.21
CA VAL A 10 -10.01 20.16 -0.31
C VAL A 10 -11.06 20.37 0.78
N LEU A 11 -10.75 19.93 2.00
CA LEU A 11 -11.59 20.05 3.19
C LEU A 11 -11.83 21.52 3.57
N LYS A 12 -10.77 22.32 3.63
CA LYS A 12 -10.84 23.74 3.97
C LYS A 12 -11.64 24.52 2.92
N ASN A 13 -11.38 24.27 1.64
CA ASN A 13 -12.07 24.92 0.54
C ASN A 13 -13.57 24.56 0.53
N THR A 14 -13.91 23.31 0.82
CA THR A 14 -15.31 22.86 0.93
C THR A 14 -16.04 23.55 2.08
N ALA A 15 -15.42 23.61 3.26
CA ALA A 15 -16.03 24.26 4.42
C ALA A 15 -16.32 25.76 4.16
N GLU A 16 -15.37 26.48 3.56
CA GLU A 16 -15.54 27.90 3.23
C GLU A 16 -16.64 28.13 2.18
N ALA A 17 -16.64 27.32 1.11
CA ALA A 17 -17.65 27.38 0.05
C ALA A 17 -19.08 27.10 0.55
N VAL A 18 -19.23 26.28 1.60
CA VAL A 18 -20.52 26.00 2.25
C VAL A 18 -20.94 27.13 3.18
N LEU A 19 -20.01 27.65 3.99
CA LEU A 19 -20.32 28.61 5.07
C LEU A 19 -20.72 29.99 4.56
N ILE A 20 -20.12 30.48 3.48
CA ILE A 20 -20.43 31.80 2.91
C ILE A 20 -21.91 31.91 2.51
N PRO A 21 -22.44 31.05 1.61
CA PRO A 21 -23.85 31.10 1.23
C PRO A 21 -24.79 30.73 2.39
N LEU A 22 -24.38 29.85 3.32
CA LEU A 22 -25.17 29.56 4.51
C LEU A 22 -25.44 30.82 5.35
N LYS A 23 -24.38 31.57 5.67
CA LYS A 23 -24.48 32.82 6.45
C LYS A 23 -25.36 33.84 5.76
N GLY A 24 -25.21 33.99 4.44
CA GLY A 24 -26.06 34.88 3.64
C GLY A 24 -27.52 34.45 3.68
N GLY A 25 -27.79 33.16 3.53
CA GLY A 25 -29.13 32.60 3.58
C GLY A 25 -29.81 32.82 4.93
N ILE A 26 -29.13 32.50 6.02
CA ILE A 26 -29.64 32.71 7.39
C ILE A 26 -29.85 34.21 7.67
N SER A 27 -28.96 35.09 7.17
CA SER A 27 -29.15 36.54 7.29
C SER A 27 -30.43 37.00 6.60
N SER A 28 -30.70 36.53 5.38
CA SER A 28 -31.94 36.84 4.68
C SER A 28 -33.18 36.31 5.41
N VAL A 29 -33.11 35.11 6.02
CA VAL A 29 -34.20 34.61 6.88
C VAL A 29 -34.42 35.53 8.09
N ASN A 30 -33.35 36.06 8.70
CA ASN A 30 -33.47 37.01 9.80
C ASN A 30 -34.14 38.33 9.37
N GLU A 31 -33.85 38.83 8.16
CA GLU A 31 -34.52 40.01 7.62
C GLU A 31 -36.01 39.76 7.36
N VAL A 32 -36.41 38.53 6.99
CA VAL A 32 -37.83 38.15 6.92
C VAL A 32 -38.50 38.28 8.28
N TYR A 33 -37.87 37.82 9.36
CA TYR A 33 -38.43 37.97 10.71
C TYR A 33 -38.63 39.44 11.09
N LYS A 34 -37.63 40.29 10.86
CA LYS A 34 -37.73 41.73 11.14
C LYS A 34 -38.85 42.39 10.35
N ALA A 35 -38.92 42.10 9.06
CA ALA A 35 -39.96 42.65 8.19
C ALA A 35 -41.36 42.19 8.59
N LEU A 36 -41.54 40.94 9.05
CA LEU A 36 -42.82 40.44 9.55
C LEU A 36 -43.24 41.11 10.87
N ILE A 37 -42.28 41.46 11.73
CA ILE A 37 -42.50 42.20 12.99
C ILE A 37 -42.95 43.64 12.71
N GLU A 38 -42.36 44.28 11.70
CA GLU A 38 -42.60 45.68 11.35
C GLU A 38 -43.76 45.88 10.35
N ALA A 39 -44.33 44.80 9.82
CA ALA A 39 -45.36 44.87 8.78
C ALA A 39 -46.70 45.37 9.31
N ASP A 40 -47.31 46.33 8.62
CA ASP A 40 -48.74 46.60 8.76
C ASP A 40 -49.53 45.49 8.07
N VAL A 41 -50.49 44.92 8.79
CA VAL A 41 -51.30 43.79 8.31
C VAL A 41 -52.71 44.28 8.05
N ASP A 42 -53.17 44.12 6.81
CA ASP A 42 -54.54 44.47 6.45
C ASP A 42 -55.54 43.62 7.27
N PRO A 43 -56.44 44.24 8.05
CA PRO A 43 -57.29 43.51 9.01
C PRO A 43 -58.37 42.65 8.35
N VAL A 44 -58.62 42.84 7.05
CA VAL A 44 -59.67 42.11 6.29
C VAL A 44 -59.07 40.95 5.50
N THR A 45 -57.90 41.16 4.91
CA THR A 45 -57.25 40.24 3.98
C THR A 45 -56.07 39.50 4.59
N GLY A 46 -55.56 39.95 5.75
CA GLY A 46 -54.40 39.38 6.44
C GLY A 46 -53.08 39.59 5.70
N LYS A 47 -53.03 40.52 4.74
CA LYS A 47 -51.88 40.77 3.88
C LYS A 47 -50.91 41.75 4.52
N CYS A 48 -49.61 41.45 4.44
CA CYS A 48 -48.54 42.36 4.86
C CYS A 48 -48.30 43.49 3.83
N SER A 49 -48.13 44.72 4.31
CA SER A 49 -47.88 45.92 3.49
C SER A 49 -46.53 45.93 2.79
N ASN A 50 -45.53 45.27 3.36
CA ASN A 50 -44.14 45.17 2.86
C ASN A 50 -43.87 43.86 2.08
N TYR A 51 -44.88 43.37 1.36
CA TYR A 51 -44.86 42.10 0.62
C TYR A 51 -43.59 41.91 -0.24
N ASP A 52 -43.24 42.89 -1.07
CA ASP A 52 -42.14 42.76 -2.04
C ASP A 52 -40.79 42.54 -1.34
N TYR A 53 -40.56 43.22 -0.22
CA TYR A 53 -39.33 43.09 0.56
C TYR A 53 -39.23 41.72 1.22
N ILE A 54 -40.28 41.28 1.93
CA ILE A 54 -40.31 39.95 2.56
C ILE A 54 -40.08 38.87 1.49
N ARG A 55 -40.78 39.01 0.35
CA ARG A 55 -40.67 38.08 -0.75
C ARG A 55 -39.25 38.02 -1.32
N GLN A 56 -38.61 39.18 -1.53
CA GLN A 56 -37.23 39.25 -1.99
C GLN A 56 -36.28 38.51 -1.04
N GLN A 57 -36.42 38.72 0.27
CA GLN A 57 -35.58 38.05 1.28
C GLN A 57 -35.82 36.54 1.32
N ILE A 58 -37.05 36.06 1.19
CA ILE A 58 -37.36 34.63 1.10
C ILE A 58 -36.71 33.99 -0.14
N VAL A 59 -36.79 34.65 -1.31
CA VAL A 59 -36.15 34.17 -2.54
C VAL A 59 -34.63 34.10 -2.37
N GLN A 60 -34.03 35.16 -1.82
CA GLN A 60 -32.60 35.23 -1.58
C GLN A 60 -32.15 34.14 -0.60
N ALA A 61 -32.87 33.94 0.50
CA ALA A 61 -32.63 32.86 1.45
C ALA A 61 -32.68 31.49 0.76
N HIS A 62 -33.71 31.23 -0.04
CA HIS A 62 -33.84 29.95 -0.75
C HIS A 62 -32.65 29.70 -1.69
N GLN A 63 -32.26 30.69 -2.49
CA GLN A 63 -31.14 30.55 -3.43
C GLN A 63 -29.82 30.28 -2.71
N LEU A 64 -29.50 31.04 -1.66
CA LEU A 64 -28.26 30.91 -0.92
C LEU A 64 -28.18 29.60 -0.14
N LEU A 65 -29.28 29.18 0.50
CA LEU A 65 -29.30 27.92 1.24
C LEU A 65 -29.21 26.71 0.31
N LYS A 66 -29.87 26.77 -0.85
CA LYS A 66 -29.72 25.76 -1.91
C LYS A 66 -28.30 25.72 -2.47
N GLN A 67 -27.65 26.87 -2.64
CA GLN A 67 -26.25 26.91 -3.06
C GLN A 67 -25.35 26.26 -1.99
N SER A 68 -25.54 26.58 -0.71
CA SER A 68 -24.80 25.96 0.39
C SER A 68 -24.96 24.42 0.41
N GLU A 69 -26.18 23.93 0.22
CA GLU A 69 -26.49 22.49 0.08
C GLU A 69 -25.75 21.85 -1.11
N GLN A 70 -25.72 22.52 -2.26
CA GLN A 70 -25.03 22.06 -3.46
C GLN A 70 -23.52 21.99 -3.26
N GLU A 71 -22.91 23.01 -2.65
CA GLU A 71 -21.49 23.01 -2.34
C GLU A 71 -21.13 21.88 -1.36
N ALA A 72 -21.95 21.65 -0.33
CA ALA A 72 -21.75 20.56 0.62
C ALA A 72 -21.87 19.19 -0.08
N SER A 73 -22.83 19.04 -0.99
CA SER A 73 -23.03 17.82 -1.77
C SER A 73 -21.88 17.55 -2.75
N SER A 74 -21.37 18.60 -3.40
CA SER A 74 -20.20 18.54 -4.27
C SER A 74 -18.95 18.12 -3.49
N GLY A 75 -18.73 18.73 -2.32
CA GLY A 75 -17.66 18.36 -1.40
C GLY A 75 -17.76 16.91 -0.94
N LEU A 76 -18.96 16.44 -0.57
CA LEU A 76 -19.21 15.05 -0.20
C LEU A 76 -18.84 14.09 -1.33
N LYS A 77 -19.26 14.41 -2.56
CA LYS A 77 -18.93 13.60 -3.74
C LYS A 77 -17.41 13.51 -3.96
N SER A 78 -16.69 14.62 -3.80
CA SER A 78 -15.23 14.63 -3.91
C SER A 78 -14.56 13.74 -2.83
N LEU A 79 -15.12 13.73 -1.62
CA LEU A 79 -14.63 12.85 -0.54
C LEU A 79 -14.92 11.37 -0.83
N ASP A 80 -16.10 11.06 -1.37
CA ASP A 80 -16.46 9.71 -1.81
C ASP A 80 -15.48 9.20 -2.88
N GLU A 81 -15.17 10.03 -3.89
CA GLU A 81 -14.19 9.72 -4.95
C GLU A 81 -12.77 9.53 -4.39
N ASN A 82 -12.37 10.35 -3.41
CA ASN A 82 -11.07 10.21 -2.75
C ASN A 82 -10.99 8.92 -1.92
N LEU A 83 -12.05 8.58 -1.20
CA LEU A 83 -12.11 7.34 -0.42
C LEU A 83 -12.04 6.11 -1.34
N GLU A 84 -12.75 6.13 -2.47
CA GLU A 84 -12.68 5.06 -3.47
C GLU A 84 -11.26 4.90 -4.02
N ARG A 85 -10.59 6.02 -4.35
CA ARG A 85 -9.19 5.99 -4.83
C ARG A 85 -8.25 5.36 -3.80
N LEU A 86 -8.40 5.71 -2.52
CA LEU A 86 -7.59 5.14 -1.44
C LEU A 86 -7.86 3.65 -1.23
N ILE A 87 -9.11 3.20 -1.37
CA ILE A 87 -9.46 1.76 -1.34
C ILE A 87 -8.75 1.03 -2.49
N GLN A 88 -8.78 1.59 -3.70
CA GLN A 88 -8.08 1.00 -4.85
C GLN A 88 -6.56 0.98 -4.67
N GLU A 89 -5.98 2.03 -4.09
CA GLU A 89 -4.55 2.11 -3.79
C GLU A 89 -4.12 1.07 -2.74
N GLU A 90 -4.89 0.92 -1.65
CA GLU A 90 -4.68 -0.13 -0.66
C GLU A 90 -4.70 -1.51 -1.31
N GLY A 91 -5.70 -1.80 -2.14
CA GLY A 91 -5.81 -3.08 -2.85
C GLY A 91 -4.63 -3.37 -3.78
N LYS A 92 -4.10 -2.35 -4.48
CA LYS A 92 -2.90 -2.49 -5.31
C LYS A 92 -1.66 -2.81 -4.47
N LEU A 93 -1.47 -2.11 -3.36
CA LEU A 93 -0.35 -2.35 -2.45
C LEU A 93 -0.44 -3.74 -1.79
N GLU A 94 -1.64 -4.20 -1.43
CA GLU A 94 -1.85 -5.55 -0.91
C GLU A 94 -1.52 -6.63 -1.94
N GLN A 95 -1.91 -6.42 -3.21
CA GLN A 95 -1.53 -7.31 -4.30
C GLN A 95 -0.01 -7.34 -4.51
N GLU A 96 0.63 -6.17 -4.51
CA GLU A 96 2.09 -6.05 -4.62
C GLU A 96 2.82 -6.73 -3.45
N MET A 97 2.30 -6.58 -2.23
CA MET A 97 2.81 -7.27 -1.05
C MET A 97 2.76 -8.79 -1.22
N ASN A 98 1.63 -9.33 -1.70
CA ASN A 98 1.46 -10.77 -1.89
C ASN A 98 2.40 -11.33 -2.96
N ASN A 99 2.54 -10.61 -4.09
CA ASN A 99 3.49 -10.97 -5.14
C ASN A 99 4.95 -10.95 -4.64
N THR A 100 5.28 -9.94 -3.82
CA THR A 100 6.63 -9.80 -3.26
C THR A 100 6.91 -10.92 -2.26
N LYS A 101 5.95 -11.29 -1.40
CA LYS A 101 6.07 -12.44 -0.50
C LYS A 101 6.30 -13.74 -1.27
N LEU A 102 5.51 -14.00 -2.30
CA LEU A 102 5.68 -15.20 -3.16
C LEU A 102 7.08 -15.25 -3.79
N THR A 103 7.56 -14.12 -4.29
CA THR A 103 8.91 -14.01 -4.87
C THR A 103 9.98 -14.30 -3.82
N LEU A 104 9.78 -13.81 -2.60
CA LEU A 104 10.71 -14.00 -1.48
C LEU A 104 10.76 -15.47 -1.04
N ASP A 105 9.62 -16.13 -0.96
CA ASP A 105 9.54 -17.56 -0.65
C ASP A 105 10.26 -18.40 -1.72
N ASN A 106 10.06 -18.09 -3.01
CA ASN A 106 10.82 -18.72 -4.10
C ASN A 106 12.34 -18.51 -3.97
N PHE A 107 12.79 -17.33 -3.54
CA PHE A 107 14.22 -17.10 -3.29
C PHE A 107 14.75 -17.88 -2.09
N ARG A 108 13.95 -18.04 -1.02
CA ARG A 108 14.31 -18.89 0.12
C ARG A 108 14.46 -20.35 -0.29
N GLU A 109 13.51 -20.89 -1.05
CA GLU A 109 13.61 -22.25 -1.59
C GLU A 109 14.85 -22.42 -2.48
N LYS A 110 15.12 -21.44 -3.35
CA LYS A 110 16.30 -21.45 -4.22
C LYS A 110 17.61 -21.41 -3.41
N LYS A 111 17.64 -20.64 -2.32
CA LYS A 111 18.79 -20.59 -1.40
C LYS A 111 19.01 -21.96 -0.76
N GLU A 112 17.98 -22.56 -0.18
CA GLU A 112 18.06 -23.91 0.42
C GLU A 112 18.54 -24.97 -0.58
N SER A 113 18.02 -24.93 -1.81
CA SER A 113 18.47 -25.81 -2.89
C SER A 113 19.95 -25.60 -3.22
N ASN A 114 20.42 -24.35 -3.31
CA ASN A 114 21.83 -24.07 -3.60
C ASN A 114 22.74 -24.48 -2.44
N GLU A 115 22.31 -24.32 -1.19
CA GLU A 115 23.04 -24.78 -0.01
C GLU A 115 23.18 -26.31 0.02
N LYS A 116 22.13 -27.03 -0.38
CA LYS A 116 22.20 -28.49 -0.53
C LYS A 116 23.23 -28.89 -1.60
N LEU A 117 23.17 -28.28 -2.78
CA LEU A 117 24.10 -28.54 -3.88
C LEU A 117 25.56 -28.14 -3.54
N LEU A 118 25.73 -27.09 -2.73
CA LEU A 118 27.03 -26.71 -2.19
C LEU A 118 27.59 -27.81 -1.28
N ARG A 119 26.80 -28.30 -0.33
CA ARG A 119 27.20 -29.40 0.58
C ARG A 119 27.57 -30.67 -0.20
N GLU A 120 26.77 -31.04 -1.19
CA GLU A 120 27.06 -32.18 -2.07
C GLU A 120 28.37 -31.98 -2.86
N SER A 121 28.59 -30.77 -3.40
CA SER A 121 29.81 -30.45 -4.15
C SER A 121 31.06 -30.42 -3.26
N GLN A 122 30.93 -29.94 -2.02
CA GLN A 122 32.00 -29.96 -1.02
C GLN A 122 32.37 -31.40 -0.64
N GLY A 123 31.37 -32.26 -0.37
CA GLY A 123 31.61 -33.68 -0.10
C GLY A 123 32.30 -34.40 -1.26
N ALA A 124 31.87 -34.12 -2.50
CA ALA A 124 32.51 -34.68 -3.69
C ALA A 124 33.95 -34.15 -3.90
N LEU A 125 34.20 -32.87 -3.59
CA LEU A 125 35.53 -32.26 -3.64
C LEU A 125 36.48 -32.93 -2.64
N GLU A 126 36.03 -33.16 -1.41
CA GLU A 126 36.82 -33.87 -0.40
C GLU A 126 37.16 -35.28 -0.85
N GLN A 127 36.19 -36.01 -1.42
CA GLN A 127 36.42 -37.36 -1.93
C GLN A 127 37.41 -37.37 -3.11
N THR A 128 37.29 -36.43 -4.05
CA THR A 128 38.22 -36.33 -5.19
C THR A 128 39.62 -35.88 -4.78
N ARG A 129 39.77 -35.05 -3.74
CA ARG A 129 41.08 -34.73 -3.15
C ARG A 129 41.73 -35.98 -2.53
N ARG A 130 40.98 -36.79 -1.77
CA ARG A 130 41.49 -38.07 -1.25
C ARG A 130 41.90 -39.04 -2.37
N ASN A 131 41.13 -39.09 -3.44
CA ASN A 131 41.47 -39.91 -4.61
C ASN A 131 42.75 -39.42 -5.29
N LEU A 132 42.93 -38.09 -5.42
CA LEU A 132 44.14 -37.49 -5.96
C LEU A 132 45.36 -37.83 -5.11
N ASP A 133 45.27 -37.69 -3.78
CA ASP A 133 46.35 -38.07 -2.86
C ASP A 133 46.73 -39.55 -3.01
N SER A 134 45.73 -40.43 -3.12
CA SER A 134 45.93 -41.86 -3.39
C SER A 134 46.60 -42.12 -4.74
N ALA A 135 46.19 -41.40 -5.80
CA ALA A 135 46.79 -41.50 -7.13
C ALA A 135 48.26 -41.02 -7.14
N ILE A 136 48.55 -39.90 -6.46
CA ILE A 136 49.92 -39.38 -6.28
C ILE A 136 50.79 -40.40 -5.52
N HIS A 137 50.30 -40.96 -4.41
CA HIS A 137 51.01 -42.01 -3.68
C HIS A 137 51.27 -43.24 -4.54
N THR A 138 50.30 -43.65 -5.35
CA THR A 138 50.46 -44.76 -6.30
C THR A 138 51.53 -44.46 -7.34
N LEU A 139 51.51 -43.27 -7.93
CA LEU A 139 52.53 -42.81 -8.88
C LEU A 139 53.92 -42.82 -8.25
N GLN A 140 54.08 -42.28 -7.04
CA GLN A 140 55.36 -42.31 -6.30
C GLN A 140 55.86 -43.74 -6.07
N GLY A 141 54.95 -44.66 -5.69
CA GLY A 141 55.26 -46.07 -5.51
C GLY A 141 55.69 -46.77 -6.80
N GLN A 142 55.11 -46.42 -7.95
CA GLN A 142 55.52 -46.94 -9.26
C GLN A 142 56.85 -46.33 -9.72
N GLN A 143 57.07 -45.04 -9.51
CA GLN A 143 58.34 -44.37 -9.81
C GLN A 143 59.51 -44.89 -8.97
N LYS A 144 59.26 -45.21 -7.69
CA LYS A 144 60.27 -45.86 -6.82
C LYS A 144 60.61 -47.25 -7.35
N ARG A 145 59.61 -48.06 -7.69
CA ARG A 145 59.80 -49.40 -8.26
C ARG A 145 60.50 -49.40 -9.61
N LYS A 146 60.20 -48.43 -10.49
CA LYS A 146 60.94 -48.22 -11.74
C LYS A 146 62.43 -47.98 -11.45
N ARG A 147 62.75 -47.10 -10.50
CA ARG A 147 64.14 -46.85 -10.08
C ARG A 147 64.81 -48.09 -9.48
N ASP A 148 64.10 -48.84 -8.63
CA ASP A 148 64.64 -50.06 -8.04
C ASP A 148 64.89 -51.15 -9.12
N ALA A 149 64.03 -51.24 -10.15
CA ALA A 149 64.22 -52.13 -11.29
C ALA A 149 65.34 -51.68 -12.26
N GLU A 150 65.64 -50.38 -12.34
CA GLU A 150 66.80 -49.84 -13.05
C GLU A 150 68.12 -50.15 -12.33
N ILE A 151 68.10 -50.30 -11.00
CA ILE A 151 69.28 -50.55 -10.15
C ILE A 151 69.55 -52.05 -9.96
N VAL A 152 68.52 -52.90 -9.96
CA VAL A 152 68.63 -54.36 -9.74
C VAL A 152 68.56 -55.11 -11.07
N THR A 153 69.66 -55.16 -11.82
CA THR A 153 69.89 -56.18 -12.87
C THR A 153 70.37 -57.47 -12.23
N GLY A 154 69.44 -58.23 -11.65
CA GLY A 154 69.70 -59.59 -11.19
C GLY A 154 69.01 -59.95 -9.88
N VAL A 155 68.24 -61.03 -9.93
CA VAL A 155 67.57 -61.78 -8.83
C VAL A 155 66.11 -61.41 -8.55
N GLY A 156 65.22 -62.33 -8.95
CA GLY A 156 64.21 -62.92 -8.05
C GLY A 156 62.87 -62.20 -7.84
N ALA A 157 61.93 -62.49 -8.75
CA ALA A 157 60.48 -62.28 -8.75
C ALA A 157 59.73 -62.00 -7.41
N GLY A 158 58.90 -60.95 -7.43
CA GLY A 158 57.73 -60.78 -6.56
C GLY A 158 56.51 -60.35 -7.38
N LEU A 159 55.43 -61.14 -7.33
CA LEU A 159 54.17 -60.95 -8.05
C LEU A 159 53.26 -59.97 -7.29
N LEU A 160 52.79 -58.86 -7.88
CA LEU A 160 51.77 -58.04 -7.20
C LEU A 160 50.71 -57.38 -8.10
N VAL A 161 49.48 -57.64 -7.67
CA VAL A 161 48.19 -57.11 -8.13
C VAL A 161 48.07 -55.63 -7.78
N ILE A 162 47.55 -54.84 -8.71
CA ILE A 162 47.22 -53.42 -8.54
C ILE A 162 45.80 -53.34 -7.95
N PRO A 163 45.59 -52.91 -6.69
CA PRO A 163 44.25 -52.62 -6.22
C PRO A 163 43.85 -51.25 -6.79
N ILE A 164 43.01 -51.27 -7.82
CA ILE A 164 42.34 -50.08 -8.34
C ILE A 164 41.11 -49.84 -7.46
N ILE A 165 41.22 -48.91 -6.51
CA ILE A 165 40.05 -48.38 -5.80
C ILE A 165 39.70 -47.04 -6.44
N GLY A 166 38.61 -47.02 -7.20
CA GLY A 166 38.05 -45.82 -7.84
C GLY A 166 37.62 -46.14 -9.27
N TRP A 167 36.37 -45.85 -9.60
CA TRP A 167 35.71 -46.33 -10.83
C TRP A 167 36.33 -45.79 -12.13
N ILE A 168 37.31 -46.49 -12.69
CA ILE A 168 37.59 -46.47 -14.14
C ILE A 168 38.06 -47.87 -14.53
N VAL A 169 37.35 -48.45 -15.49
CA VAL A 169 37.73 -49.67 -16.18
C VAL A 169 38.98 -49.39 -17.01
N GLY A 170 40.15 -49.52 -16.40
CA GLY A 170 41.45 -49.55 -17.06
C GLY A 170 42.05 -50.96 -16.93
N PRO A 171 42.69 -51.51 -17.97
CA PRO A 171 43.13 -52.90 -17.97
C PRO A 171 44.12 -53.16 -16.83
N ALA A 172 43.83 -54.17 -16.03
CA ALA A 172 44.75 -54.71 -15.04
C ALA A 172 46.04 -55.18 -15.76
N MET A 173 47.15 -54.48 -15.55
CA MET A 173 48.44 -54.93 -16.07
C MET A 173 49.00 -56.03 -15.14
N MET A 174 48.92 -57.27 -15.60
CA MET A 174 49.70 -58.39 -15.05
C MET A 174 51.15 -58.27 -15.53
N ILE A 175 52.09 -58.15 -14.60
CA ILE A 175 53.52 -58.18 -14.89
C ILE A 175 54.00 -59.63 -14.76
N GLY A 176 54.26 -60.28 -15.90
CA GLY A 176 54.94 -61.58 -15.98
C GLY A 176 56.46 -61.39 -15.98
N GLY A 177 57.19 -62.22 -15.24
CA GLY A 177 58.64 -62.09 -15.06
C GLY A 177 59.44 -62.35 -16.34
N GLY A 178 60.43 -61.49 -16.59
CA GLY A 178 61.41 -61.62 -17.68
C GLY A 178 61.40 -60.45 -18.65
N VAL A 179 61.96 -59.31 -18.21
CA VAL A 179 62.16 -58.02 -18.91
C VAL A 179 60.87 -57.26 -19.26
N GLU A 180 60.73 -56.05 -18.72
CA GLU A 180 60.92 -54.84 -19.53
C GLU A 180 60.65 -53.56 -18.72
N LEU A 181 61.67 -52.71 -18.68
CA LEU A 181 61.57 -51.28 -18.39
C LEU A 181 60.36 -50.62 -19.08
N ASP A 182 59.96 -51.14 -20.25
CA ASP A 182 58.76 -50.73 -20.99
C ASP A 182 57.45 -50.95 -20.23
N GLN A 183 57.28 -52.08 -19.53
CA GLN A 183 56.09 -52.34 -18.71
C GLN A 183 56.05 -51.43 -17.48
N ALA A 184 57.20 -51.18 -16.85
CA ALA A 184 57.32 -50.24 -15.74
C ALA A 184 57.05 -48.78 -16.19
N ASN A 185 57.51 -48.41 -17.39
CA ASN A 185 57.21 -47.12 -18.01
C ASN A 185 55.71 -46.97 -18.30
N LYS A 186 55.06 -47.99 -18.87
CA LYS A 186 53.60 -48.00 -19.09
C LYS A 186 52.84 -47.83 -17.77
N ALA A 187 53.26 -48.51 -16.70
CA ALA A 187 52.63 -48.37 -15.38
C ALA A 187 52.77 -46.95 -14.79
N VAL A 188 53.94 -46.32 -14.94
CA VAL A 188 54.14 -44.91 -14.55
C VAL A 188 53.28 -43.98 -15.40
N GLN A 189 53.17 -44.23 -16.71
CA GLN A 189 52.40 -43.40 -17.64
C GLN A 189 50.89 -43.47 -17.34
N VAL A 190 50.37 -44.67 -17.06
CA VAL A 190 48.97 -44.85 -16.61
C VAL A 190 48.72 -44.15 -15.28
N ALA A 191 49.64 -44.25 -14.32
CA ALA A 191 49.50 -43.56 -13.04
C ALA A 191 49.58 -42.02 -13.18
N GLN A 192 50.37 -41.49 -14.13
CA GLN A 192 50.40 -40.06 -14.45
C GLN A 192 49.08 -39.59 -15.05
N GLU A 193 48.49 -40.36 -15.97
CA GLU A 193 47.20 -40.02 -16.56
C GLU A 193 46.08 -40.02 -15.50
N GLU A 194 46.11 -40.96 -14.55
CA GLU A 194 45.18 -41.01 -13.43
C GLU A 194 45.31 -39.80 -12.49
N VAL A 195 46.55 -39.38 -12.16
CA VAL A 195 46.80 -38.15 -11.41
C VAL A 195 46.22 -36.94 -12.15
N ARG A 196 46.53 -36.79 -13.44
CA ARG A 196 46.02 -35.69 -14.27
C ARG A 196 44.49 -35.69 -14.34
N LYS A 197 43.86 -36.85 -14.46
CA LYS A 197 42.40 -36.97 -14.44
C LYS A 197 41.84 -36.54 -13.08
N SER A 198 42.41 -37.03 -11.99
CA SER A 198 41.98 -36.67 -10.64
C SER A 198 42.19 -35.19 -10.32
N GLU A 199 43.25 -34.55 -10.81
CA GLU A 199 43.47 -33.10 -10.72
C GLU A 199 42.38 -32.31 -11.45
N ASN A 200 41.99 -32.76 -12.65
CA ASN A 200 40.90 -32.13 -13.39
C ASN A 200 39.56 -32.27 -12.66
N GLU A 201 39.30 -33.42 -12.03
CA GLU A 201 38.09 -33.62 -11.24
C GLU A 201 38.06 -32.71 -10.00
N VAL A 202 39.17 -32.58 -9.27
CA VAL A 202 39.32 -31.64 -8.16
C VAL A 202 39.02 -30.22 -8.62
N ARG A 203 39.67 -29.76 -9.70
CA ARG A 203 39.44 -28.42 -10.27
C ARG A 203 37.98 -28.19 -10.64
N ASN A 204 37.32 -29.19 -11.23
CA ASN A 204 35.90 -29.09 -11.59
C ASN A 204 35.00 -28.93 -10.36
N TYR A 205 35.25 -29.68 -9.28
CA TYR A 205 34.47 -29.53 -8.05
C TYR A 205 34.77 -28.24 -7.30
N GLU A 206 36.01 -27.73 -7.33
CA GLU A 206 36.34 -26.40 -6.81
C GLU A 206 35.55 -25.30 -7.53
N LEU A 207 35.45 -25.38 -8.86
CA LEU A 207 34.62 -24.48 -9.65
C LEU A 207 33.13 -24.57 -9.26
N LYS A 208 32.61 -25.79 -9.05
CA LYS A 208 31.22 -25.99 -8.59
C LYS A 208 30.96 -25.40 -7.21
N VAL A 209 31.87 -25.60 -6.26
CA VAL A 209 31.79 -25.02 -4.91
C VAL A 209 31.76 -23.49 -5.00
N SER A 210 32.70 -22.89 -5.73
CA SER A 210 32.76 -21.44 -5.95
C SER A 210 31.47 -20.91 -6.59
N HIS A 211 30.94 -21.62 -7.59
CA HIS A 211 29.68 -21.27 -8.26
C HIS A 211 28.48 -21.26 -7.32
N TYR A 212 28.32 -22.28 -6.46
CA TYR A 212 27.19 -22.33 -5.52
C TYR A 212 27.34 -21.32 -4.38
N VAL A 213 28.55 -21.07 -3.89
CA VAL A 213 28.82 -19.98 -2.93
C VAL A 213 28.37 -18.64 -3.51
N SER A 214 28.77 -18.34 -4.76
CA SER A 214 28.36 -17.12 -5.46
C SER A 214 26.84 -17.02 -5.62
N LYS A 215 26.18 -18.12 -6.04
CA LYS A 215 24.71 -18.15 -6.16
C LYS A 215 23.98 -17.92 -4.83
N ILE A 216 24.49 -18.47 -3.73
CA ILE A 216 23.92 -18.27 -2.39
C ILE A 216 24.03 -16.78 -2.02
N SER A 217 25.22 -16.20 -2.16
CA SER A 217 25.45 -14.79 -1.85
C SER A 217 24.58 -13.85 -2.68
N GLN A 218 24.41 -14.12 -3.99
CA GLN A 218 23.49 -13.37 -4.83
C GLN A 218 22.04 -13.50 -4.35
N THR A 219 21.61 -14.72 -4.03
CA THR A 219 20.23 -14.96 -3.56
C THR A 219 19.98 -14.29 -2.20
N GLU A 220 20.97 -14.22 -1.32
CA GLU A 220 20.89 -13.48 -0.05
C GLU A 220 20.73 -11.97 -0.27
N CYS A 221 21.45 -11.41 -1.24
CA CYS A 221 21.28 -10.02 -1.65
C CYS A 221 19.86 -9.77 -2.18
N ASP A 222 19.36 -10.66 -3.06
CA ASP A 222 18.01 -10.57 -3.62
C ASP A 222 16.93 -10.66 -2.53
N ILE A 223 17.10 -11.53 -1.53
CA ILE A 223 16.21 -11.64 -0.36
C ILE A 223 16.21 -10.34 0.43
N SER A 224 17.39 -9.80 0.77
CA SER A 224 17.49 -8.54 1.54
C SER A 224 16.79 -7.39 0.84
N GLN A 225 16.98 -7.26 -0.49
CA GLN A 225 16.32 -6.24 -1.28
C GLN A 225 14.79 -6.40 -1.27
N LYS A 226 14.30 -7.65 -1.35
CA LYS A 226 12.85 -7.93 -1.31
C LYS A 226 12.25 -7.70 0.07
N ASP A 227 12.98 -7.99 1.14
CA ASP A 227 12.55 -7.67 2.51
C ASP A 227 12.43 -6.16 2.72
N ASP A 228 13.39 -5.37 2.22
CA ASP A 228 13.31 -3.91 2.25
C ASP A 228 12.10 -3.37 1.46
N GLN A 229 11.84 -3.94 0.27
CA GLN A 229 10.64 -3.62 -0.51
C GLN A 229 9.35 -3.96 0.25
N LEU A 230 9.28 -5.12 0.91
CA LEU A 230 8.12 -5.49 1.74
C LEU A 230 7.89 -4.51 2.88
N LYS A 231 8.96 -4.03 3.51
CA LYS A 231 8.87 -3.02 4.57
C LYS A 231 8.26 -1.72 4.03
N GLN A 232 8.74 -1.24 2.89
CA GLN A 232 8.21 -0.03 2.24
C GLN A 232 6.73 -0.18 1.86
N ILE A 233 6.33 -1.33 1.31
CA ILE A 233 4.91 -1.60 0.98
C ILE A 233 4.04 -1.58 2.23
N ARG A 234 4.49 -2.20 3.34
CA ARG A 234 3.75 -2.17 4.62
C ARG A 234 3.57 -0.76 5.16
N GLU A 235 4.64 0.05 5.12
CA GLU A 235 4.57 1.47 5.49
C GLU A 235 3.60 2.24 4.58
N GLY A 236 3.58 1.93 3.28
CA GLY A 236 2.63 2.48 2.32
C GLY A 236 1.18 2.15 2.68
N ILE A 237 0.87 0.87 2.94
CA ILE A 237 -0.46 0.42 3.36
C ILE A 237 -0.90 1.14 4.63
N GLN A 238 -0.02 1.27 5.63
CA GLN A 238 -0.34 1.94 6.87
C GLN A 238 -0.69 3.43 6.65
N LYS A 239 0.08 4.13 5.82
CA LYS A 239 -0.22 5.53 5.44
C LYS A 239 -1.57 5.66 4.75
N VAL A 240 -1.89 4.76 3.81
CA VAL A 240 -3.19 4.77 3.12
C VAL A 240 -4.34 4.52 4.10
N LYS A 241 -4.18 3.60 5.07
CA LYS A 241 -5.18 3.35 6.11
C LYS A 241 -5.45 4.57 6.99
N GLU A 242 -4.39 5.27 7.40
CA GLU A 242 -4.51 6.52 8.17
C GLU A 242 -5.25 7.61 7.38
N GLN A 243 -4.92 7.76 6.10
CA GLN A 243 -5.62 8.70 5.21
C GLN A 243 -7.10 8.33 5.02
N LYS A 244 -7.41 7.04 4.82
CA LYS A 244 -8.80 6.57 4.69
C LYS A 244 -9.62 6.89 5.93
N GLN A 245 -9.06 6.67 7.11
CA GLN A 245 -9.73 6.97 8.38
C GLN A 245 -10.06 8.46 8.48
N SER A 246 -9.08 9.33 8.22
CA SER A 246 -9.27 10.78 8.24
C SER A 246 -10.34 11.26 7.24
N VAL A 247 -10.30 10.74 6.00
CA VAL A 247 -11.30 11.08 4.96
C VAL A 247 -12.69 10.60 5.36
N ALA A 248 -12.82 9.38 5.90
CA ALA A 248 -14.10 8.81 6.33
C ALA A 248 -14.73 9.58 7.51
N GLU A 249 -13.91 9.99 8.50
CA GLU A 249 -14.37 10.82 9.62
C GLU A 249 -14.96 12.14 9.12
N PHE A 250 -14.27 12.82 8.20
CA PHE A 250 -14.78 14.07 7.65
C PHE A 250 -15.99 13.87 6.73
N GLN A 251 -16.00 12.82 5.90
CA GLN A 251 -17.15 12.44 5.09
C GLN A 251 -18.41 12.29 5.95
N GLY A 252 -18.29 11.72 7.15
CA GLY A 252 -19.38 11.65 8.13
C GLY A 252 -19.92 13.02 8.51
N LYS A 253 -19.03 13.98 8.81
CA LYS A 253 -19.41 15.37 9.15
C LYS A 253 -20.11 16.08 8.00
N VAL A 254 -19.59 15.96 6.78
CA VAL A 254 -20.19 16.56 5.57
C VAL A 254 -21.52 15.93 5.24
N ARG A 255 -21.67 14.60 5.37
CA ARG A 255 -22.95 13.94 5.15
C ARG A 255 -24.02 14.45 6.11
N GLY A 256 -23.64 14.68 7.38
CA GLY A 256 -24.50 15.37 8.35
C GLY A 256 -24.87 16.79 7.89
N ALA A 257 -23.90 17.54 7.39
CA ALA A 257 -24.12 18.90 6.89
C ALA A 257 -25.07 18.94 5.68
N VAL A 258 -24.88 18.06 4.69
CA VAL A 258 -25.76 17.93 3.52
C VAL A 258 -27.19 17.66 3.95
N ASN A 259 -27.40 16.73 4.90
CA ASN A 259 -28.74 16.43 5.40
C ASN A 259 -29.40 17.64 6.07
N LEU A 260 -28.68 18.33 6.96
CA LEU A 260 -29.19 19.52 7.65
C LEU A 260 -29.50 20.67 6.69
N LEU A 261 -28.61 20.90 5.71
CA LEU A 261 -28.81 21.93 4.68
C LEU A 261 -29.98 21.59 3.76
N GLY A 262 -30.15 20.32 3.39
CA GLY A 262 -31.30 19.86 2.59
C GLY A 262 -32.63 20.06 3.33
N VAL A 263 -32.67 19.77 4.63
CA VAL A 263 -33.85 20.07 5.47
C VAL A 263 -34.13 21.57 5.48
N LEU A 264 -33.12 22.41 5.77
CA LEU A 264 -33.28 23.86 5.86
C LEU A 264 -33.70 24.48 4.51
N SER A 265 -33.00 24.15 3.42
CA SER A 265 -33.29 24.55 2.05
C SER A 265 -34.72 24.16 1.64
N GLY A 266 -35.16 22.95 2.01
CA GLY A 266 -36.52 22.47 1.81
C GLY A 266 -37.56 23.30 2.56
N ARG A 267 -37.34 23.63 3.84
CA ARG A 267 -38.27 24.46 4.63
C ARG A 267 -38.40 25.88 4.07
N VAL A 268 -37.29 26.50 3.67
CA VAL A 268 -37.33 27.83 3.04
C VAL A 268 -37.94 27.77 1.64
N SER A 269 -37.82 26.65 0.91
CA SER A 269 -38.54 26.45 -0.36
C SER A 269 -40.06 26.41 -0.18
N VAL A 270 -40.56 25.87 0.94
CA VAL A 270 -41.99 25.95 1.27
C VAL A 270 -42.41 27.40 1.50
N ALA A 271 -41.62 28.19 2.24
CA ALA A 271 -41.87 29.62 2.41
C ALA A 271 -41.88 30.35 1.06
N GLU A 272 -40.92 30.03 0.19
CA GLU A 272 -40.83 30.58 -1.17
C GLU A 272 -42.11 30.29 -1.97
N HIS A 273 -42.62 29.05 -1.95
CA HIS A 273 -43.83 28.68 -2.68
C HIS A 273 -45.09 29.32 -2.11
N GLN A 274 -45.24 29.34 -0.79
CA GLN A 274 -46.42 29.90 -0.13
C GLN A 274 -46.54 31.42 -0.32
N THR A 275 -45.43 32.12 -0.51
CA THR A 275 -45.39 33.59 -0.61
C THR A 275 -45.41 34.14 -2.03
N ARG A 276 -45.59 33.31 -3.07
CA ARG A 276 -45.47 33.77 -4.49
C ARG A 276 -46.51 34.78 -4.94
N ARG A 277 -47.68 34.82 -4.32
CA ARG A 277 -48.82 35.65 -4.76
C ARG A 277 -49.19 36.73 -3.76
N PHE A 278 -49.13 36.39 -2.48
CA PHE A 278 -49.39 37.27 -1.35
C PHE A 278 -48.81 36.62 -0.10
N ILE A 279 -48.56 37.42 0.93
CA ILE A 279 -48.10 36.95 2.25
C ILE A 279 -49.27 37.07 3.21
N LEU A 280 -49.81 35.93 3.64
CA LEU A 280 -50.66 35.87 4.82
C LEU A 280 -49.75 35.69 6.02
N GLN A 281 -49.87 36.58 7.00
CA GLN A 281 -48.94 36.62 8.14
C GLN A 281 -48.90 35.29 8.90
N GLU A 282 -50.05 34.74 9.31
CA GLU A 282 -50.11 33.53 10.15
C GLU A 282 -49.55 32.27 9.44
N PRO A 283 -49.90 31.96 8.17
CA PRO A 283 -49.26 30.86 7.44
C PRO A 283 -47.75 31.02 7.29
N VAL A 284 -47.27 32.23 6.99
CA VAL A 284 -45.82 32.48 6.83
C VAL A 284 -45.10 32.31 8.16
N MET A 285 -45.68 32.77 9.27
CA MET A 285 -45.11 32.57 10.61
C MET A 285 -44.91 31.09 10.94
N LYS A 286 -45.91 30.24 10.68
CA LYS A 286 -45.80 28.79 10.92
C LYS A 286 -44.64 28.16 10.14
N VAL A 287 -44.43 28.59 8.89
CA VAL A 287 -43.28 28.12 8.10
C VAL A 287 -41.96 28.67 8.65
N MET A 288 -41.93 29.92 9.09
CA MET A 288 -40.73 30.53 9.67
C MET A 288 -40.32 29.82 10.98
N GLU A 289 -41.27 29.46 11.85
CA GLU A 289 -40.98 28.64 13.05
C GLU A 289 -40.30 27.31 12.70
N ASP A 290 -40.79 26.63 11.65
CA ASP A 290 -40.19 25.40 11.16
C ASP A 290 -38.78 25.62 10.59
N VAL A 291 -38.56 26.74 9.89
CA VAL A 291 -37.23 27.16 9.44
C VAL A 291 -36.31 27.42 10.63
N MET A 292 -36.80 28.02 11.71
CA MET A 292 -36.02 28.28 12.91
C MET A 292 -35.56 26.98 13.59
N LYS A 293 -36.48 26.02 13.75
CA LYS A 293 -36.14 24.70 14.29
C LYS A 293 -35.06 24.01 13.45
N ALA A 294 -35.12 24.13 12.13
CA ALA A 294 -34.09 23.59 11.24
C ALA A 294 -32.74 24.30 11.40
N ILE A 295 -32.73 25.62 11.59
CA ILE A 295 -31.51 26.41 11.86
C ILE A 295 -30.90 26.02 13.22
N GLU A 296 -31.71 25.76 14.25
CA GLU A 296 -31.20 25.32 15.54
C GLU A 296 -30.46 23.98 15.45
N GLN A 297 -30.92 23.06 14.59
CA GLN A 297 -30.26 21.77 14.37
C GLN A 297 -28.86 21.92 13.73
N ILE A 298 -28.60 23.02 13.02
CA ILE A 298 -27.28 23.30 12.42
C ILE A 298 -26.20 23.47 13.50
N THR A 299 -26.57 23.93 14.69
CA THR A 299 -25.62 24.11 15.81
C THR A 299 -24.95 22.82 16.27
N GLY A 300 -25.56 21.66 15.97
CA GLY A 300 -24.99 20.35 16.29
C GLY A 300 -23.94 19.85 15.30
N ASN A 301 -23.67 20.57 14.20
CA ASN A 301 -22.70 20.16 13.18
C ASN A 301 -21.47 21.07 13.19
N GLU A 302 -20.31 20.50 13.56
CA GLU A 302 -19.03 21.22 13.65
C GLU A 302 -18.59 21.91 12.35
N LEU A 303 -18.95 21.37 11.19
CA LEU A 303 -18.57 21.94 9.89
C LEU A 303 -19.39 23.20 9.59
N LEU A 304 -20.65 23.22 10.01
CA LEU A 304 -21.57 24.34 9.77
C LEU A 304 -21.52 25.40 10.87
N TYR A 305 -21.10 25.03 12.09
CA TYR A 305 -21.06 25.93 13.24
C TYR A 305 -19.78 26.78 13.26
N GLY A 306 -19.69 27.75 12.34
CA GLY A 306 -18.58 28.71 12.26
C GLY A 306 -18.76 29.95 13.16
N ASN A 307 -17.66 30.62 13.50
CA ASN A 307 -17.57 31.68 14.55
C ASN A 307 -18.65 32.78 14.56
N ASP A 308 -19.20 33.18 13.40
CA ASP A 308 -20.20 34.27 13.33
C ASP A 308 -21.66 33.78 13.34
N LEU A 309 -21.87 32.48 13.09
CA LEU A 309 -23.20 31.90 13.01
C LEU A 309 -23.97 31.88 14.34
N PRO A 310 -23.34 31.63 15.52
CA PRO A 310 -24.03 31.63 16.81
C PRO A 310 -24.76 32.94 17.08
N ARG A 311 -24.08 34.08 16.91
CA ARG A 311 -24.65 35.41 17.13
C ARG A 311 -25.87 35.66 16.23
N LEU A 312 -25.81 35.22 14.97
CA LEU A 312 -26.90 35.37 14.03
C LEU A 312 -28.11 34.50 14.42
N ILE A 313 -27.86 33.26 14.84
CA ILE A 313 -28.91 32.35 15.32
C ILE A 313 -29.58 32.91 16.58
N ASP A 314 -28.81 33.48 17.52
CA ASP A 314 -29.38 34.08 18.74
C ASP A 314 -30.27 35.28 18.44
N GLN A 315 -29.86 36.15 17.49
CA GLN A 315 -30.71 37.24 17.01
C GLN A 315 -32.01 36.73 16.39
N MET A 316 -31.95 35.63 15.64
CA MET A 316 -33.15 35.03 15.06
C MET A 316 -34.07 34.41 16.12
N LYS A 317 -33.52 33.81 17.18
CA LYS A 317 -34.32 33.33 18.32
C LYS A 317 -35.10 34.47 18.96
N GLU A 318 -34.44 35.59 19.21
CA GLU A 318 -35.08 36.78 19.78
C GLU A 318 -36.19 37.30 18.85
N ASN A 319 -35.92 37.42 17.54
CA ASN A 319 -36.91 37.88 16.59
C ASN A 319 -38.09 36.92 16.45
N ASN A 320 -37.85 35.60 16.48
CA ASN A 320 -38.92 34.61 16.46
C ASN A 320 -39.82 34.73 17.71
N GLN A 321 -39.25 34.96 18.89
CA GLN A 321 -40.01 35.21 20.12
C GLN A 321 -40.83 36.50 20.05
N ARG A 322 -40.24 37.59 19.53
CA ARG A 322 -40.95 38.87 19.32
C ARG A 322 -42.11 38.71 18.35
N LEU A 323 -41.90 38.02 17.23
CA LEU A 323 -42.93 37.78 16.23
C LEU A 323 -44.08 36.95 16.82
N ALA A 324 -43.79 35.92 17.62
CA ALA A 324 -44.82 35.13 18.31
C ALA A 324 -45.63 35.97 19.30
N ALA A 325 -45.01 36.94 19.99
CA ALA A 325 -45.67 37.81 20.97
C ALA A 325 -46.62 38.85 20.33
N ILE A 326 -46.39 39.23 19.07
CA ILE A 326 -47.25 40.19 18.35
C ILE A 326 -48.57 39.54 17.89
N CYS A 327 -48.60 38.21 17.78
CA CYS A 327 -49.73 37.46 17.25
C CYS A 327 -50.48 36.62 18.31
N ALA A 328 -50.10 36.74 19.59
CA ALA A 328 -50.78 36.13 20.74
C ALA A 328 -51.89 37.04 21.29
#